data_AF-A0A7C1M7K1-F1
#
_entry.id   AF-A0A7C1M7K1-F1
#
_cell.length_a   1.000
_cell.length_b   1.000
_cell.length_c   1.000
_cell.angle_alpha   90.00
_cell.angle_beta   90.00
_cell.angle_gamma   90.00
#
_symmetry.space_group_name_H-M   'P 1'
#
loop_
_entity.id
_entity.type
_entity.pdbx_description
1 polymer ?
#
loop_
_entity_poly.entity_id
_entity_poly.type
_entity_poly.pdbx_seq_one_letter_code
_entity_poly.pdbx_strand_id
1 'polypeptide(L)'
;MSSIISYPDRGHWGKSSYRGNCSGHVYKDLYQATRPNFVVDPCVGGGTSVEVAHDMGIEAIGLDLHSGFNLLSDSILSAAGKPSDLCVSHFPYHDMIVYGGNVHQVIHPDDLSRCESVDDFIEKCHLALLNQREAVRPGGYYATLIGDLRRQGKYYSFQSDFIARMPADELRSVIIKAQHNCWSDGQNYQGRFNKGLPRIMHEYLIVWQRPEGGVSLLVTLVKMSRKAHDQLWSTWKTVVRHAMIQLGGQADLKTLYEAIEGFADSRIAGNQNWQAKVRQTLQRAGCFQPVERGIWKLAS
;
A
#
# COMPACT_ATOMS: atom_id res chain seq x y z
N MET A 1 5.96 18.11 -13.73
CA MET A 1 6.10 17.69 -12.32
C MET A 1 7.31 16.77 -12.21
N SER A 2 8.18 17.00 -11.23
CA SER A 2 9.31 16.10 -10.90
C SER A 2 8.82 14.95 -10.01
N SER A 3 9.55 13.83 -9.97
CA SER A 3 9.27 12.73 -9.01
C SER A 3 9.64 13.08 -7.57
N ILE A 4 10.30 14.21 -7.33
CA ILE A 4 10.51 14.80 -6.01
C ILE A 4 9.93 16.21 -6.03
N ILE A 5 8.96 16.48 -5.14
CA ILE A 5 8.27 17.76 -5.01
C ILE A 5 8.41 18.34 -3.60
N SER A 6 8.41 19.67 -3.50
CA SER A 6 8.58 20.40 -2.25
C SER A 6 7.86 21.74 -2.33
N TYR A 7 6.91 21.96 -1.44
CA TYR A 7 6.15 23.21 -1.34
C TYR A 7 6.16 23.71 0.10
N PRO A 8 7.06 24.66 0.45
CA PRO A 8 7.08 25.27 1.77
C PRO A 8 5.80 26.04 2.09
N ASP A 9 5.19 26.65 1.07
CA ASP A 9 3.85 27.24 1.13
C ASP A 9 2.79 26.22 0.68
N ARG A 10 1.65 26.17 1.38
CA ARG A 10 0.58 25.21 1.09
C ARG A 10 -0.47 25.71 0.09
N GLY A 11 -0.43 26.99 -0.26
CA GLY A 11 -1.47 27.69 -0.99
C GLY A 11 -2.71 28.04 -0.14
N HIS A 12 -3.64 28.77 -0.75
CA HIS A 12 -4.86 29.27 -0.09
C HIS A 12 -5.98 28.23 0.05
N TRP A 13 -5.89 27.10 -0.65
CA TRP A 13 -6.96 26.10 -0.74
C TRP A 13 -7.20 25.31 0.55
N GLY A 14 -8.45 25.03 0.83
CA GLY A 14 -8.95 24.20 1.92
C GLY A 14 -8.68 24.77 3.30
N LYS A 15 -9.24 24.09 4.31
CA LYS A 15 -9.10 24.48 5.71
C LYS A 15 -7.70 24.15 6.24
N SER A 16 -6.83 25.15 6.32
CA SER A 16 -5.45 25.03 6.85
C SER A 16 -5.38 24.50 8.29
N SER A 17 -6.44 24.70 9.09
CA SER A 17 -6.53 24.18 10.45
C SER A 17 -7.00 22.71 10.53
N TYR A 18 -7.40 22.11 9.40
CA TYR A 18 -7.75 20.69 9.36
C TYR A 18 -6.46 19.86 9.53
N ARG A 19 -6.46 18.94 10.49
CA ARG A 19 -5.28 18.12 10.77
C ARG A 19 -5.00 17.19 9.61
N GLY A 20 -3.71 17.01 9.29
CA GLY A 20 -3.30 16.14 8.19
C GLY A 20 -3.61 16.68 6.80
N ASN A 21 -3.88 17.99 6.64
CA ASN A 21 -4.08 18.56 5.31
C ASN A 21 -2.83 18.45 4.41
N CYS A 22 -3.06 18.46 3.11
CA CYS A 22 -2.03 18.48 2.09
C CYS A 22 -1.92 19.88 1.47
N SER A 23 -0.77 20.20 0.88
CA SER A 23 -0.58 21.41 0.06
C SER A 23 -1.41 21.31 -1.22
N GLY A 24 -2.15 22.37 -1.54
CA GLY A 24 -2.95 22.43 -2.77
C GLY A 24 -2.11 22.34 -4.05
N HIS A 25 -0.82 22.71 -3.98
CA HIS A 25 0.12 22.57 -5.08
C HIS A 25 0.32 21.10 -5.52
N VAL A 26 0.19 20.15 -4.60
CA VAL A 26 0.29 18.70 -4.90
C VAL A 26 -0.84 18.28 -5.84
N TYR A 27 -2.07 18.68 -5.51
CA TYR A 27 -3.25 18.40 -6.33
C TYR A 27 -3.18 19.16 -7.66
N LYS A 28 -2.73 20.42 -7.64
CA LYS A 28 -2.57 21.24 -8.85
C LYS A 28 -1.62 20.59 -9.85
N ASP A 29 -0.45 20.16 -9.40
CA ASP A 29 0.54 19.50 -10.24
C ASP A 29 0.03 18.14 -10.76
N LEU A 30 -0.67 17.37 -9.92
CA LEU A 30 -1.32 16.12 -10.32
C LEU A 30 -2.39 16.35 -11.41
N TYR A 31 -3.24 17.36 -11.25
CA TYR A 31 -4.29 17.70 -12.22
C TYR A 31 -3.70 18.25 -13.51
N GLN A 32 -2.61 19.02 -13.46
CA GLN A 32 -1.90 19.45 -14.67
C GLN A 32 -1.27 18.28 -15.43
N ALA A 33 -0.76 17.27 -14.71
CA ALA A 33 -0.15 16.09 -15.31
C ALA A 33 -1.19 15.13 -15.91
N THR A 34 -2.32 14.94 -15.23
CA THR A 34 -3.35 13.96 -15.62
C THR A 34 -4.48 14.54 -16.46
N ARG A 35 -4.66 15.88 -16.44
CA ARG A 35 -5.67 16.64 -17.19
C ARG A 35 -7.10 16.06 -17.07
N PRO A 36 -7.61 15.83 -15.85
CA PRO A 36 -8.96 15.29 -15.68
C PRO A 36 -10.00 16.37 -15.99
N ASN A 37 -11.17 15.96 -16.48
CA ASN A 37 -12.35 16.82 -16.53
C ASN A 37 -13.22 16.62 -15.27
N PHE A 38 -13.19 15.42 -14.69
CA PHE A 38 -13.92 15.07 -13.48
C PHE A 38 -13.04 14.34 -12.45
N VAL A 39 -12.98 14.88 -11.23
CA VAL A 39 -12.22 14.37 -10.09
C VAL A 39 -13.13 13.93 -8.94
N VAL A 40 -12.78 12.82 -8.28
CA VAL A 40 -13.41 12.42 -7.02
C VAL A 40 -12.37 12.26 -5.93
N ASP A 41 -12.60 12.86 -4.77
CA ASP A 41 -11.83 12.62 -3.55
C ASP A 41 -12.70 11.93 -2.50
N PRO A 42 -12.44 10.65 -2.15
CA PRO A 42 -13.26 9.93 -1.18
C PRO A 42 -12.88 10.20 0.29
N CYS A 43 -11.86 11.02 0.54
CA CYS A 43 -11.35 11.39 1.85
C CYS A 43 -11.03 12.89 1.89
N VAL A 44 -12.02 13.70 1.53
CA VAL A 44 -11.83 15.13 1.21
C VAL A 44 -11.34 15.96 2.40
N GLY A 45 -11.67 15.56 3.63
CA GLY A 45 -11.32 16.24 4.86
C GLY A 45 -11.52 17.75 4.79
N GLY A 46 -10.43 18.51 4.77
CA GLY A 46 -10.43 19.97 4.73
C GLY A 46 -10.80 20.62 3.38
N GLY A 47 -11.14 19.86 2.33
CA GLY A 47 -11.63 20.42 1.06
C GLY A 47 -10.56 20.77 0.02
N THR A 48 -9.28 20.55 0.30
CA THR A 48 -8.17 21.12 -0.51
C THR A 48 -8.18 20.63 -1.96
N SER A 49 -8.38 19.33 -2.20
CA SER A 49 -8.42 18.74 -3.54
C SER A 49 -9.54 19.33 -4.40
N VAL A 50 -10.74 19.43 -3.83
CA VAL A 50 -11.94 19.97 -4.49
C VAL A 50 -11.78 21.46 -4.80
N GLU A 51 -11.29 22.27 -3.86
CA GLU A 51 -11.07 23.70 -4.11
C GLU A 51 -10.01 23.93 -5.21
N VAL A 52 -8.94 23.14 -5.25
CA VAL A 52 -7.95 23.21 -6.34
C VAL A 52 -8.57 22.83 -7.69
N ALA A 53 -9.43 21.81 -7.72
CA ALA A 53 -10.11 21.40 -8.95
C ALA A 53 -11.04 22.52 -9.47
N HIS A 54 -11.82 23.15 -8.59
CA HIS A 54 -12.67 24.28 -8.95
C HIS A 54 -11.87 25.48 -9.49
N ASP A 55 -10.77 25.86 -8.84
CA ASP A 55 -9.89 26.92 -9.32
C ASP A 55 -9.27 26.62 -10.71
N MET A 56 -9.18 25.35 -11.07
CA MET A 56 -8.70 24.88 -12.38
C MET A 56 -9.83 24.65 -13.40
N GLY A 57 -11.09 24.92 -13.05
CA GLY A 57 -12.25 24.69 -13.93
C GLY A 57 -12.59 23.21 -14.13
N ILE A 58 -12.23 22.35 -13.18
CA ILE A 58 -12.44 20.89 -13.21
C ILE A 58 -13.68 20.56 -12.36
N GLU A 59 -14.54 19.67 -12.85
CA GLU A 59 -15.67 19.16 -12.07
C GLU A 59 -15.12 18.27 -10.94
N ALA A 60 -15.63 18.44 -9.71
CA ALA A 60 -15.13 17.69 -8.56
C ALA A 60 -16.22 17.31 -7.56
N ILE A 61 -16.07 16.13 -6.96
CA ILE A 61 -16.86 15.67 -5.81
C ILE A 61 -15.91 15.29 -4.66
N GLY A 62 -16.20 15.81 -3.47
CA GLY A 62 -15.56 15.40 -2.22
C GLY A 62 -16.51 14.57 -1.38
N LEU A 63 -16.08 13.39 -0.96
CA LEU A 63 -16.78 12.51 -0.03
C LEU A 63 -15.92 12.36 1.23
N ASP A 64 -16.54 11.96 2.34
CA ASP A 64 -15.81 11.64 3.56
C ASP A 64 -16.68 10.82 4.52
N LEU A 65 -16.02 10.04 5.37
CA LEU A 65 -16.66 9.30 6.46
C LEU A 65 -17.38 10.24 7.42
N HIS A 66 -16.78 11.40 7.72
CA HIS A 66 -17.42 12.39 8.59
C HIS A 66 -18.63 13.09 7.96
N SER A 67 -18.83 12.92 6.65
CA SER A 67 -19.97 13.45 5.89
C SER A 67 -20.98 12.37 5.50
N GLY A 68 -20.79 11.14 6.02
CA GLY A 68 -21.73 10.02 5.83
C GLY A 68 -21.39 9.08 4.67
N PHE A 69 -20.27 9.25 3.97
CA PHE A 69 -19.80 8.30 2.96
C PHE A 69 -18.72 7.39 3.53
N ASN A 70 -18.98 6.09 3.59
CA ASN A 70 -18.03 5.12 4.10
C ASN A 70 -17.26 4.43 2.97
N LEU A 71 -15.99 4.79 2.82
CA LEU A 71 -15.09 4.25 1.80
C LEU A 71 -14.94 2.72 1.82
N LEU A 72 -15.19 2.07 2.96
CA LEU A 72 -15.07 0.62 3.10
C LEU A 72 -16.36 -0.14 2.77
N SER A 73 -17.53 0.51 2.75
CA SER A 73 -18.82 -0.14 2.49
C SER A 73 -19.58 0.43 1.30
N ASP A 74 -19.37 1.70 0.96
CA ASP A 74 -20.10 2.43 -0.07
C ASP A 74 -19.30 2.49 -1.36
N SER A 75 -19.97 2.38 -2.51
CA SER A 75 -19.30 2.51 -3.80
C SER A 75 -19.03 3.98 -4.13
N ILE A 76 -17.74 4.34 -4.33
CA ILE A 76 -17.38 5.69 -4.80
C ILE A 76 -18.05 5.97 -6.15
N LEU A 77 -18.07 4.98 -7.06
CA LEU A 77 -18.69 5.12 -8.38
C LEU A 77 -20.18 5.48 -8.27
N SER A 78 -20.92 4.78 -7.40
CA SER A 78 -22.35 5.06 -7.20
C SER A 78 -22.58 6.43 -6.56
N ALA A 79 -21.78 6.81 -5.56
CA ALA A 79 -21.88 8.11 -4.91
C ALA A 79 -21.52 9.28 -5.86
N ALA A 80 -20.56 9.07 -6.76
CA ALA A 80 -20.19 10.03 -7.78
C ALA A 80 -21.19 10.10 -8.96
N GLY A 81 -22.04 9.08 -9.12
CA GLY A 81 -23.04 8.98 -10.19
C GLY A 81 -22.47 8.69 -11.59
N LYS A 82 -21.16 8.82 -11.80
CA LYS A 82 -20.45 8.51 -13.05
C LYS A 82 -18.98 8.19 -12.78
N PRO A 83 -18.29 7.47 -13.70
CA PRO A 83 -16.85 7.26 -13.59
C PRO A 83 -16.07 8.58 -13.66
N SER A 84 -15.06 8.72 -12.81
CA SER A 84 -14.12 9.83 -12.79
C SER A 84 -12.96 9.66 -13.77
N ASP A 85 -12.34 10.76 -14.19
CA ASP A 85 -11.07 10.75 -14.91
C ASP A 85 -9.90 10.53 -13.95
N LEU A 86 -10.03 11.05 -12.72
CA LEU A 86 -9.09 10.89 -11.63
C LEU A 86 -9.84 10.68 -10.31
N CYS A 87 -9.49 9.62 -9.57
CA CYS A 87 -9.89 9.49 -8.17
C CYS A 87 -8.65 9.59 -7.28
N VAL A 88 -8.58 10.61 -6.42
CA VAL A 88 -7.41 10.90 -5.56
C VAL A 88 -7.79 10.87 -4.10
N SER A 89 -7.01 10.21 -3.26
CA SER A 89 -7.28 10.10 -1.82
C SER A 89 -6.07 10.48 -0.97
N HIS A 90 -6.33 10.90 0.26
CA HIS A 90 -5.33 11.11 1.29
C HIS A 90 -5.81 10.42 2.56
N PHE A 91 -5.45 9.15 2.72
CA PHE A 91 -5.90 8.35 3.86
C PHE A 91 -5.27 8.84 5.16
N PRO A 92 -5.94 8.68 6.32
CA PRO A 92 -5.28 8.80 7.61
C PRO A 92 -4.19 7.73 7.76
N TYR A 93 -3.10 8.05 8.46
CA TYR A 93 -1.92 7.17 8.53
C TYR A 93 -1.99 6.31 9.79
N HIS A 94 -2.89 5.31 9.80
CA HIS A 94 -3.25 4.59 11.02
C HIS A 94 -3.56 5.61 12.15
N ASP A 95 -3.12 5.33 13.37
CA ASP A 95 -3.27 6.16 14.56
C ASP A 95 -2.30 7.36 14.67
N MET A 96 -1.62 7.76 13.58
CA MET A 96 -0.76 8.96 13.61
C MET A 96 -1.56 10.24 13.92
N ILE A 97 -2.76 10.33 13.33
CA ILE A 97 -3.78 11.32 13.68
C ILE A 97 -5.09 10.55 13.81
N VAL A 98 -5.60 10.45 15.02
CA VAL A 98 -6.92 9.88 15.28
C VAL A 98 -7.97 10.95 14.98
N TYR A 99 -8.91 10.66 14.07
CA TYR A 99 -9.94 11.60 13.61
C TYR A 99 -11.25 11.46 14.37
N GLY A 100 -11.89 10.30 14.37
CA GLY A 100 -13.10 10.08 15.18
C GLY A 100 -12.81 10.35 16.65
N GLY A 101 -13.75 10.94 17.38
CA GLY A 101 -13.61 11.36 18.78
C GLY A 101 -12.63 12.52 19.06
N ASN A 102 -11.77 12.93 18.12
CA ASN A 102 -10.71 13.93 18.35
C ASN A 102 -10.81 15.14 17.39
N VAL A 103 -10.97 14.89 16.10
CA VAL A 103 -11.21 15.91 15.05
C VAL A 103 -12.71 15.98 14.76
N HIS A 104 -13.35 14.82 14.65
CA HIS A 104 -14.79 14.66 14.46
C HIS A 104 -15.39 14.07 15.73
N GLN A 105 -16.59 14.47 16.14
CA GLN A 105 -17.19 13.98 17.39
C GLN A 105 -17.59 12.50 17.30
N VAL A 106 -17.98 12.05 16.12
CA VAL A 106 -18.45 10.67 15.88
C VAL A 106 -17.25 9.73 15.74
N ILE A 107 -17.33 8.59 16.41
CA ILE A 107 -16.41 7.46 16.22
C ILE A 107 -17.12 6.42 15.36
N HIS A 108 -16.49 6.02 14.27
CA HIS A 108 -17.01 5.01 13.37
C HIS A 108 -16.06 3.79 13.37
N PRO A 109 -16.56 2.53 13.34
CA PRO A 109 -15.71 1.33 13.32
C PRO A 109 -14.78 1.25 12.10
N ASP A 110 -15.21 1.85 10.99
CA ASP A 110 -14.45 1.92 9.74
C ASP A 110 -13.53 3.16 9.63
N ASP A 111 -13.35 3.91 10.72
CA ASP A 111 -12.36 4.97 10.77
C ASP A 111 -10.95 4.37 10.65
N LEU A 112 -10.32 4.58 9.49
CA LEU A 112 -8.96 4.12 9.17
C LEU A 112 -7.89 4.63 10.16
N SER A 113 -8.18 5.67 10.94
CA SER A 113 -7.29 6.14 12.01
C SER A 113 -7.39 5.38 13.33
N ARG A 114 -8.34 4.45 13.44
CA ARG A 114 -8.64 3.66 14.65
C ARG A 114 -8.55 2.16 14.41
N CYS A 115 -7.85 1.74 13.36
CA CYS A 115 -7.56 0.33 13.11
C CYS A 115 -6.89 -0.33 14.32
N GLU A 116 -7.22 -1.60 14.54
CA GLU A 116 -6.74 -2.36 15.71
C GLU A 116 -5.23 -2.64 15.62
N SER A 117 -4.73 -2.75 14.40
CA SER A 117 -3.33 -2.99 14.08
C SER A 117 -2.96 -2.42 12.73
N VAL A 118 -1.66 -2.35 12.44
CA VAL A 118 -1.16 -1.99 11.11
C VAL A 118 -1.66 -2.98 10.05
N ASP A 119 -1.78 -4.26 10.38
CA ASP A 119 -2.26 -5.27 9.43
C ASP A 119 -3.75 -5.03 9.10
N ASP A 120 -4.60 -4.72 10.09
CA ASP A 120 -6.00 -4.31 9.89
C ASP A 120 -6.10 -3.06 9.00
N PHE A 121 -5.25 -2.06 9.26
CA PHE A 121 -5.18 -0.85 8.43
C PHE A 121 -4.81 -1.13 6.98
N ILE A 122 -3.81 -1.97 6.73
CA ILE A 122 -3.39 -2.32 5.36
C ILE A 122 -4.50 -3.11 4.65
N GLU A 123 -5.21 -4.00 5.34
CA GLU A 123 -6.34 -4.76 4.79
C GLU A 123 -7.50 -3.84 4.40
N LYS A 124 -7.90 -2.92 5.29
CA LYS A 124 -8.94 -1.93 5.01
C LYS A 124 -8.52 -0.97 3.88
N CYS A 125 -7.27 -0.52 3.85
CA CYS A 125 -6.76 0.31 2.76
C CYS A 125 -6.74 -0.43 1.41
N HIS A 126 -6.47 -1.74 1.39
CA HIS A 126 -6.56 -2.51 0.15
C HIS A 126 -7.98 -2.51 -0.42
N LEU A 127 -9.00 -2.66 0.43
CA LEU A 127 -10.40 -2.54 0.00
C LEU A 127 -10.72 -1.13 -0.53
N ALA A 128 -10.29 -0.10 0.20
CA ALA A 128 -10.45 1.30 -0.19
C ALA A 128 -9.81 1.61 -1.55
N LEU A 129 -8.58 1.15 -1.80
CA LEU A 129 -7.85 1.36 -3.05
C LEU A 129 -8.53 0.66 -4.24
N LEU A 130 -9.11 -0.52 -4.03
CA LEU A 130 -9.87 -1.22 -5.08
C LEU A 130 -11.20 -0.52 -5.40
N ASN A 131 -11.88 0.03 -4.39
CA ASN A 131 -13.06 0.88 -4.57
C ASN A 131 -12.70 2.13 -5.39
N GLN A 132 -11.58 2.77 -5.03
CA GLN A 132 -11.03 3.93 -5.75
C GLN A 132 -10.69 3.61 -7.21
N ARG A 133 -10.06 2.45 -7.47
CA ARG A 133 -9.76 1.97 -8.83
C ARG A 133 -11.02 1.78 -9.67
N GLU A 134 -12.09 1.22 -9.10
CA GLU A 134 -13.33 0.95 -9.85
C GLU A 134 -14.12 2.22 -10.17
N ALA A 135 -13.95 3.29 -9.39
CA ALA A 135 -14.59 4.59 -9.63
C ALA A 135 -14.00 5.39 -10.80
N VAL A 136 -12.92 4.91 -11.40
CA VAL A 136 -12.20 5.59 -12.48
C VAL A 136 -12.49 4.90 -13.80
N ARG A 137 -12.75 5.67 -14.86
CA ARG A 137 -12.97 5.09 -16.21
C ARG A 137 -11.72 4.36 -16.73
N PRO A 138 -11.86 3.45 -17.72
CA PRO A 138 -10.71 2.92 -18.43
C PRO A 138 -9.79 4.04 -18.96
N GLY A 139 -8.47 3.87 -18.77
CA GLY A 139 -7.45 4.88 -19.11
C GLY A 139 -7.34 6.06 -18.14
N GLY A 140 -8.27 6.21 -17.19
CA GLY A 140 -8.19 7.21 -16.12
C GLY A 140 -7.18 6.83 -15.03
N TYR A 141 -6.93 7.77 -14.13
CA TYR A 141 -5.92 7.65 -13.07
C TYR A 141 -6.56 7.48 -11.69
N TYR A 142 -5.90 6.74 -10.81
CA TYR A 142 -6.20 6.79 -9.38
C TYR A 142 -4.91 7.01 -8.61
N ALA A 143 -4.96 7.85 -7.57
CA ALA A 143 -3.79 8.23 -6.82
C ALA A 143 -4.04 8.30 -5.32
N THR A 144 -3.04 7.97 -4.51
CA THR A 144 -3.16 8.05 -3.05
C THR A 144 -1.93 8.69 -2.46
N LEU A 145 -2.14 9.71 -1.62
CA LEU A 145 -1.10 10.32 -0.79
C LEU A 145 -1.02 9.59 0.56
N ILE A 146 0.15 9.07 0.90
CA ILE A 146 0.37 8.29 2.12
C ILE A 146 1.77 8.57 2.69
N GLY A 147 1.87 8.70 4.02
CA GLY A 147 3.14 8.78 4.74
C GLY A 147 3.51 7.44 5.37
N ASP A 148 4.79 7.21 5.62
CA ASP A 148 5.24 6.03 6.36
C ASP A 148 5.11 6.24 7.88
N LEU A 149 5.06 5.14 8.64
CA LEU A 149 4.94 5.17 10.10
C LEU A 149 6.17 4.54 10.75
N ARG A 150 6.69 5.19 11.79
CA ARG A 150 7.66 4.57 12.71
C ARG A 150 7.09 4.50 14.12
N ARG A 151 6.99 3.30 14.67
CA ARG A 151 6.38 3.05 15.99
C ARG A 151 7.18 1.98 16.72
N GLN A 152 7.56 2.27 17.97
CA GLN A 152 8.28 1.31 18.84
C GLN A 152 9.53 0.68 18.17
N GLY A 153 10.27 1.46 17.38
CA GLY A 153 11.48 1.01 16.69
C GLY A 153 11.24 0.21 15.40
N LYS A 154 9.98 -0.07 15.03
CA LYS A 154 9.62 -0.68 13.75
C LYS A 154 9.23 0.39 12.73
N TYR A 155 9.71 0.22 11.50
CA TYR A 155 9.33 1.03 10.34
C TYR A 155 8.25 0.30 9.55
N TYR A 156 7.17 0.99 9.23
CA TYR A 156 6.08 0.51 8.40
C TYR A 156 6.04 1.36 7.14
N SER A 157 6.33 0.73 5.99
CA SER A 157 6.32 1.41 4.69
C SER A 157 4.98 1.21 4.00
N PHE A 158 4.01 2.07 4.32
CA PHE A 158 2.67 1.96 3.76
C PHE A 158 2.68 2.10 2.24
N GLN A 159 3.58 2.90 1.67
CA GLN A 159 3.72 2.96 0.21
C GLN A 159 4.06 1.59 -0.39
N SER A 160 4.96 0.84 0.26
CA SER A 160 5.41 -0.45 -0.25
C SER A 160 4.27 -1.47 -0.17
N ASP A 161 3.51 -1.43 0.93
CA ASP A 161 2.35 -2.30 1.12
C ASP A 161 1.25 -1.99 0.10
N PHE A 162 0.99 -0.71 -0.20
CA PHE A 162 -0.01 -0.30 -1.19
C PHE A 162 0.41 -0.70 -2.60
N ILE A 163 1.66 -0.49 -2.99
CA ILE A 163 2.18 -0.92 -4.30
C ILE A 163 2.11 -2.46 -4.43
N ALA A 164 2.48 -3.19 -3.39
CA ALA A 164 2.46 -4.66 -3.41
C ALA A 164 1.04 -5.23 -3.50
N ARG A 165 0.05 -4.54 -2.94
CA ARG A 165 -1.37 -4.95 -2.91
C ARG A 165 -2.19 -4.40 -4.07
N MET A 166 -1.60 -3.63 -4.99
CA MET A 166 -2.29 -3.14 -6.19
C MET A 166 -1.72 -3.79 -7.47
N PRO A 167 -2.45 -3.75 -8.60
CA PRO A 167 -1.98 -4.32 -9.85
C PRO A 167 -0.68 -3.64 -10.31
N ALA A 168 0.39 -4.42 -10.41
CA ALA A 168 1.72 -3.88 -10.70
C ALA A 168 1.84 -3.30 -12.11
N ASP A 169 1.07 -3.80 -13.07
CA ASP A 169 0.96 -3.29 -14.44
C ASP A 169 0.17 -1.98 -14.54
N GLU A 170 -0.49 -1.55 -13.46
CA GLU A 170 -1.22 -0.29 -13.37
C GLU A 170 -0.39 0.83 -12.72
N LEU A 171 0.71 0.52 -12.03
CA LEU A 171 1.57 1.55 -11.41
C LEU A 171 2.18 2.45 -12.52
N ARG A 172 2.12 3.76 -12.32
CA ARG A 172 2.65 4.75 -13.28
C ARG A 172 3.69 5.68 -12.70
N SER A 173 3.52 6.10 -11.46
CA SER A 173 4.47 7.00 -10.81
C SER A 173 4.43 6.85 -9.30
N VAL A 174 5.59 7.08 -8.68
CA VAL A 174 5.73 7.26 -7.23
C VAL A 174 6.43 8.60 -7.05
N ILE A 175 5.72 9.57 -6.49
CA ILE A 175 6.21 10.92 -6.29
C ILE A 175 6.49 11.12 -4.81
N ILE A 176 7.71 11.55 -4.47
CA ILE A 176 8.13 11.85 -3.11
C ILE A 176 7.85 13.32 -2.82
N LYS A 177 7.00 13.58 -1.83
CA LYS A 177 6.65 14.91 -1.36
C LYS A 177 7.40 15.22 -0.08
N ALA A 178 8.28 16.22 -0.11
CA ALA A 178 8.90 16.74 1.11
C ALA A 178 7.82 17.33 2.04
N GLN A 179 7.89 17.00 3.33
CA GLN A 179 7.05 17.58 4.37
C GLN A 179 7.72 18.83 4.96
N HIS A 180 6.90 19.84 5.26
CA HIS A 180 7.29 21.10 5.88
C HIS A 180 6.32 21.41 7.03
N ASN A 181 6.79 22.08 8.08
CA ASN A 181 5.97 22.57 9.20
C ASN A 181 5.16 21.46 9.91
N CYS A 182 5.79 20.31 10.14
CA CYS A 182 5.13 19.18 10.79
C CYS A 182 4.97 19.45 12.29
N TRP A 183 3.84 19.04 12.88
CA TRP A 183 3.66 19.11 14.33
C TRP A 183 4.74 18.29 15.09
N SER A 184 5.24 17.24 14.46
CA SER A 184 6.36 16.42 14.96
C SER A 184 7.72 17.14 14.95
N ASP A 185 7.86 18.30 14.30
CA ASP A 185 9.13 19.02 14.23
C ASP A 185 9.59 19.48 15.62
N GLY A 186 8.65 19.87 16.49
CA GLY A 186 8.89 20.26 17.88
C GLY A 186 9.08 19.08 18.86
N GLN A 187 8.95 17.84 18.41
CA GLN A 187 9.04 16.65 19.27
C GLN A 187 10.46 16.05 19.26
N ASN A 188 11.08 15.91 20.44
CA ASN A 188 12.36 15.22 20.59
C ASN A 188 12.19 13.70 20.57
N TYR A 189 12.33 13.11 19.38
CA TYR A 189 12.29 11.66 19.19
C TYR A 189 13.62 10.93 19.51
N GLN A 190 14.59 11.60 20.14
CA GLN A 190 15.85 10.97 20.60
C GLN A 190 15.58 10.09 21.84
N GLY A 191 14.90 8.97 21.63
CA GLY A 191 14.64 7.95 22.65
C GLY A 191 15.27 6.61 22.27
N ARG A 192 15.22 5.65 23.22
CA ARG A 192 15.77 4.29 23.10
C ARG A 192 15.42 3.57 21.78
N PHE A 193 14.30 3.91 21.16
CA PHE A 193 13.74 3.27 19.95
C PHE A 193 14.11 3.96 18.62
N ASN A 194 14.73 5.14 18.65
CA ASN A 194 15.10 5.93 17.47
C ASN A 194 16.60 6.27 17.51
N LYS A 195 17.44 5.24 17.64
CA LYS A 195 18.91 5.30 17.78
C LYS A 195 19.60 5.99 16.58
N GLY A 196 19.52 7.31 16.45
CA GLY A 196 20.18 8.07 15.39
C GLY A 196 19.62 7.86 13.98
N LEU A 197 18.45 7.24 13.84
CA LEU A 197 17.78 7.08 12.54
C LEU A 197 17.13 8.40 12.09
N PRO A 198 17.19 8.74 10.78
CA PRO A 198 16.61 9.98 10.28
C PRO A 198 15.09 10.00 10.48
N ARG A 199 14.55 11.19 10.71
CA ARG A 199 13.10 11.44 10.75
C ARG A 199 12.50 11.17 9.36
N ILE A 200 11.25 10.71 9.34
CA ILE A 200 10.48 10.64 8.10
C ILE A 200 10.03 12.07 7.81
N MET A 201 10.52 12.64 6.71
CA MET A 201 10.26 14.03 6.28
C MET A 201 9.59 14.07 4.92
N HIS A 202 8.88 12.99 4.58
CA HIS A 202 8.28 12.82 3.26
C HIS A 202 7.03 11.97 3.29
N GLU A 203 6.18 12.21 2.30
CA GLU A 203 5.02 11.41 1.93
C GLU A 203 5.19 10.92 0.49
N TYR A 204 4.39 9.95 0.09
CA TYR A 204 4.37 9.41 -1.26
C TYR A 204 3.00 9.66 -1.88
N LEU A 205 2.98 10.31 -3.04
CA LEU A 205 1.84 10.29 -3.94
C LEU A 205 2.05 9.16 -4.94
N ILE A 206 1.31 8.08 -4.78
CA ILE A 206 1.39 6.90 -5.62
C ILE A 206 0.30 7.03 -6.68
N VAL A 207 0.67 6.90 -7.95
CA VAL A 207 -0.23 7.10 -9.10
C VAL A 207 -0.28 5.82 -9.92
N TRP A 208 -1.50 5.35 -10.15
CA TRP A 208 -1.80 4.25 -11.04
C TRP A 208 -2.73 4.71 -12.16
N GLN A 209 -2.81 3.92 -13.22
CA GLN A 209 -3.73 4.14 -14.33
C GLN A 209 -4.46 2.85 -14.65
N ARG A 210 -5.79 2.93 -14.67
CA ARG A 210 -6.64 1.81 -15.03
C ARG A 210 -6.42 1.44 -16.50
N PRO A 211 -6.32 0.15 -16.89
CA PRO A 211 -6.07 -0.25 -18.27
C PRO A 211 -7.14 0.27 -19.21
N GLU A 212 -6.75 0.78 -20.39
CA GLU A 212 -7.67 1.32 -21.40
C GLU A 212 -8.72 0.32 -21.87
N GLY A 213 -8.36 -0.97 -21.94
CA GLY A 213 -9.27 -2.04 -22.34
C GLY A 213 -10.37 -2.38 -21.33
N GLY A 214 -10.38 -1.74 -20.15
CA GLY A 214 -11.40 -1.97 -19.12
C GLY A 214 -11.37 -3.40 -18.56
N VAL A 215 -10.49 -3.67 -17.59
CA VAL A 215 -10.43 -4.97 -16.92
C VAL A 215 -11.33 -4.97 -15.69
N SER A 216 -12.20 -5.97 -15.56
CA SER A 216 -13.08 -6.14 -14.40
C SER A 216 -12.28 -6.44 -13.13
N LEU A 217 -12.78 -5.97 -11.98
CA LEU A 217 -12.14 -6.17 -10.69
C LEU A 217 -11.88 -7.66 -10.38
N LEU A 218 -12.83 -8.55 -10.68
CA LEU A 218 -12.67 -9.99 -10.44
C LEU A 218 -11.48 -10.59 -11.21
N VAL A 219 -11.32 -10.21 -12.49
CA VAL A 219 -10.16 -10.65 -13.29
C VAL A 219 -8.87 -10.12 -12.71
N THR A 220 -8.86 -8.85 -12.29
CA THR A 220 -7.71 -8.22 -11.61
C THR A 220 -7.33 -8.96 -10.33
N LEU A 221 -8.31 -9.27 -9.47
CA LEU A 221 -8.10 -10.03 -8.23
C LEU A 221 -7.55 -11.44 -8.47
N VAL A 222 -8.04 -12.15 -9.49
CA VAL A 222 -7.51 -13.46 -9.88
C VAL A 222 -6.04 -13.35 -10.34
N LYS A 223 -5.70 -12.33 -11.13
CA LYS A 223 -4.30 -12.08 -11.56
C LYS A 223 -3.40 -11.80 -10.36
N MET A 224 -3.84 -10.96 -9.43
CA MET A 224 -3.10 -10.64 -8.21
C MET A 224 -2.90 -11.88 -7.32
N SER A 225 -3.94 -12.70 -7.16
CA SER A 225 -3.87 -13.95 -6.41
C SER A 225 -2.84 -14.93 -7.00
N ARG A 226 -2.83 -15.08 -8.33
CA ARG A 226 -1.81 -15.89 -9.03
C ARG A 226 -0.40 -15.36 -8.79
N LYS A 227 -0.21 -14.04 -8.93
CA LYS A 227 1.10 -13.41 -8.68
C LYS A 227 1.59 -13.62 -7.24
N ALA A 228 0.71 -13.48 -6.25
CA ALA A 228 1.03 -13.75 -4.85
C ALA A 228 1.42 -15.22 -4.63
N HIS A 229 0.72 -16.14 -5.28
CA HIS A 229 1.07 -17.57 -5.26
C HIS A 229 2.46 -17.83 -5.88
N ASP A 230 2.76 -17.20 -7.02
CA ASP A 230 4.05 -17.35 -7.70
C ASP A 230 5.21 -16.78 -6.88
N GLN A 231 5.00 -15.66 -6.17
CA GLN A 231 5.97 -15.10 -5.22
C GLN A 231 6.22 -16.05 -4.05
N LEU A 232 5.17 -16.59 -3.43
CA LEU A 232 5.28 -17.60 -2.37
C LEU A 232 6.05 -18.83 -2.85
N TRP A 233 5.74 -19.32 -4.06
CA TRP A 233 6.46 -20.40 -4.71
C TRP A 233 7.96 -20.06 -4.89
N SER A 234 8.28 -18.85 -5.34
CA SER A 234 9.66 -18.39 -5.49
C SER A 234 10.41 -18.37 -4.15
N THR A 235 9.77 -17.90 -3.08
CA THR A 235 10.35 -17.91 -1.73
C THR A 235 10.68 -19.33 -1.28
N TRP A 236 9.77 -20.29 -1.48
CA TRP A 236 10.03 -21.70 -1.15
C TRP A 236 11.20 -22.28 -1.93
N LYS A 237 11.32 -21.99 -3.24
CA LYS A 237 12.50 -22.38 -4.03
C LYS A 237 13.79 -21.85 -3.40
N THR A 238 13.81 -20.59 -2.97
CA THR A 238 14.98 -19.97 -2.34
C THR A 238 15.30 -20.63 -0.99
N VAL A 239 14.30 -20.87 -0.14
CA VAL A 239 14.47 -21.55 1.16
C VAL A 239 15.12 -22.92 0.98
N VAL A 240 14.55 -23.76 0.12
CA VAL A 240 15.06 -25.12 -0.12
C VAL A 240 16.45 -25.08 -0.75
N ARG A 241 16.69 -24.17 -1.70
CA ARG A 241 17.99 -24.03 -2.37
C ARG A 241 19.07 -23.59 -1.39
N HIS A 242 18.77 -22.64 -0.50
CA HIS A 242 19.73 -22.16 0.50
C HIS A 242 20.10 -23.27 1.50
N ALA A 243 19.11 -24.01 2.00
CA ALA A 243 19.37 -25.15 2.87
C ALA A 243 20.25 -26.21 2.18
N MET A 244 19.96 -26.51 0.90
CA MET A 244 20.78 -27.45 0.12
C MET A 244 22.23 -26.97 -0.09
N ILE A 245 22.44 -25.67 -0.31
CA ILE A 245 23.79 -25.08 -0.44
C ILE A 245 24.58 -25.28 0.86
N GLN A 246 23.97 -25.03 2.02
CA GLN A 246 24.63 -25.21 3.32
C GLN A 246 24.96 -26.68 3.62
N LEU A 247 24.18 -27.61 3.07
CA LEU A 247 24.41 -29.05 3.16
C LEU A 247 25.40 -29.57 2.11
N GLY A 248 26.11 -28.70 1.39
CA GLY A 248 27.12 -29.11 0.40
C GLY A 248 26.54 -29.48 -0.97
N GLY A 249 25.30 -29.08 -1.26
CA GLY A 249 24.68 -29.25 -2.57
C GLY A 249 23.93 -30.58 -2.78
N GLN A 250 23.96 -31.49 -1.80
CA GLN A 250 23.22 -32.75 -1.81
C GLN A 250 22.82 -33.14 -0.38
N ALA A 251 21.58 -33.60 -0.17
CA ALA A 251 21.09 -34.04 1.13
C ALA A 251 19.92 -35.03 1.00
N ASP A 252 19.74 -35.87 2.02
CA ASP A 252 18.50 -36.61 2.21
C ASP A 252 17.39 -35.70 2.80
N LEU A 253 16.14 -36.13 2.65
CA LEU A 253 14.98 -35.37 3.11
C LEU A 253 15.01 -35.06 4.61
N LYS A 254 15.49 -35.99 5.44
CA LYS A 254 15.52 -35.81 6.89
C LYS A 254 16.50 -34.69 7.26
N THR A 255 17.73 -34.76 6.76
CA THR A 255 18.74 -33.71 6.99
C THR A 255 18.30 -32.36 6.42
N LEU A 256 17.65 -32.35 5.26
CA LEU A 256 17.12 -31.11 4.69
C LEU A 256 16.00 -30.51 5.55
N TYR A 257 15.12 -31.33 6.11
CA TYR A 257 14.09 -30.84 7.03
C TYR A 257 14.72 -30.28 8.31
N GLU A 258 15.64 -31.01 8.93
CA GLU A 258 16.35 -30.56 10.14
C GLU A 258 17.07 -29.21 9.89
N ALA A 259 17.69 -29.04 8.72
CA ALA A 259 18.30 -27.77 8.34
C ALA A 259 17.26 -26.65 8.23
N ILE A 260 16.17 -26.85 7.47
CA ILE A 260 15.12 -25.83 7.29
C ILE A 260 14.44 -25.47 8.62
N GLU A 261 14.19 -26.47 9.47
CA GLU A 261 13.61 -26.27 10.80
C GLU A 261 14.57 -25.50 11.72
N GLY A 262 15.88 -25.78 11.67
CA GLY A 262 16.90 -25.04 12.42
C GLY A 262 17.03 -23.57 12.00
N PHE A 263 16.68 -23.22 10.77
CA PHE A 263 16.61 -21.82 10.29
C PHE A 263 15.27 -21.14 10.56
N ALA A 264 14.26 -21.92 10.93
CA ALA A 264 12.92 -21.42 11.08
C ALA A 264 12.64 -20.97 12.52
N ASP A 265 12.31 -19.70 12.70
CA ASP A 265 11.55 -19.30 13.88
C ASP A 265 10.19 -20.03 13.91
N SER A 266 9.59 -20.09 15.10
CA SER A 266 8.28 -20.68 15.48
C SER A 266 7.10 -20.58 14.48
N ARG A 267 7.20 -19.76 13.43
CA ARG A 267 6.21 -19.58 12.37
C ARG A 267 6.19 -20.69 11.30
N ILE A 268 7.30 -21.36 10.99
CA ILE A 268 7.26 -22.54 10.07
C ILE A 268 6.75 -23.77 10.84
N ALA A 269 7.10 -23.88 12.13
CA ALA A 269 6.60 -24.93 13.03
C ALA A 269 5.07 -24.92 13.17
N GLY A 270 4.42 -23.74 13.04
CA GLY A 270 2.96 -23.62 13.04
C GLY A 270 2.25 -24.17 11.79
N ASN A 271 2.97 -24.46 10.70
CA ASN A 271 2.39 -25.03 9.49
C ASN A 271 2.65 -26.53 9.41
N GLN A 272 1.69 -27.35 9.83
CA GLN A 272 1.80 -28.82 9.87
C GLN A 272 2.23 -29.47 8.54
N ASN A 273 2.12 -28.76 7.40
CA ASN A 273 2.39 -29.28 6.06
C ASN A 273 3.63 -28.70 5.37
N TRP A 274 4.52 -28.00 6.10
CA TRP A 274 5.69 -27.35 5.48
C TRP A 274 6.65 -28.37 4.81
N GLN A 275 6.81 -29.57 5.37
CA GLN A 275 7.62 -30.63 4.74
C GLN A 275 7.03 -31.07 3.40
N ALA A 276 5.69 -31.06 3.26
CA ALA A 276 5.04 -31.33 1.98
C ALA A 276 5.35 -30.23 0.96
N LYS A 277 5.49 -28.96 1.39
CA LYS A 277 5.94 -27.85 0.54
C LYS A 277 7.39 -28.02 0.10
N VAL A 278 8.27 -28.49 0.98
CA VAL A 278 9.66 -28.82 0.61
C VAL A 278 9.68 -29.91 -0.48
N ARG A 279 8.93 -31.01 -0.29
CA ARG A 279 8.83 -32.08 -1.30
C ARG A 279 8.27 -31.57 -2.63
N GLN A 280 7.19 -30.79 -2.58
CA GLN A 280 6.61 -30.15 -3.76
C GLN A 280 7.63 -29.26 -4.48
N THR A 281 8.45 -28.54 -3.72
CA THR A 281 9.50 -27.66 -4.24
C THR A 281 10.58 -28.44 -4.98
N LEU A 282 11.14 -29.47 -4.33
CA LEU A 282 12.15 -30.34 -4.91
C LEU A 282 11.67 -30.99 -6.22
N GLN A 283 10.41 -31.44 -6.26
CA GLN A 283 9.85 -32.15 -7.40
C GLN A 283 9.53 -31.27 -8.60
N ARG A 284 9.10 -30.02 -8.38
CA ARG A 284 8.60 -29.15 -9.46
C ARG A 284 9.57 -28.05 -9.89
N ALA A 285 10.56 -27.72 -9.05
CA ALA A 285 11.56 -26.72 -9.42
C ALA A 285 12.71 -27.39 -10.17
N GLY A 286 12.97 -26.96 -11.41
CA GLY A 286 14.02 -27.51 -12.26
C GLY A 286 15.45 -27.27 -11.77
N CYS A 287 15.63 -26.60 -10.63
CA CYS A 287 16.93 -26.35 -10.01
C CYS A 287 17.37 -27.44 -9.00
N PHE A 288 16.59 -28.51 -8.87
CA PHE A 288 16.90 -29.71 -8.09
C PHE A 288 16.77 -30.95 -8.95
N GLN A 289 17.53 -31.99 -8.61
CA GLN A 289 17.47 -33.29 -9.28
C GLN A 289 17.52 -34.42 -8.24
N PRO A 290 16.70 -35.48 -8.41
CA PRO A 290 16.78 -36.65 -7.54
C PRO A 290 18.08 -37.41 -7.82
N VAL A 291 18.75 -37.87 -6.76
CA VAL A 291 19.88 -38.81 -6.87
C VAL A 291 19.36 -40.23 -6.69
N GLU A 292 18.62 -40.44 -5.61
CA GLU A 292 17.95 -41.69 -5.27
C GLU A 292 16.71 -41.40 -4.41
N ARG A 293 15.97 -42.43 -3.99
CA ARG A 293 14.72 -42.24 -3.25
C ARG A 293 14.98 -41.50 -1.95
N GLY A 294 14.51 -40.25 -1.87
CA GLY A 294 14.63 -39.41 -0.69
C GLY A 294 15.93 -38.61 -0.62
N ILE A 295 16.80 -38.67 -1.63
CA ILE A 295 18.04 -37.89 -1.71
C ILE A 295 18.03 -37.00 -2.94
N TRP A 296 18.32 -35.73 -2.73
CA TRP A 296 18.24 -34.69 -3.74
C TRP A 296 19.55 -33.92 -3.79
N LYS A 297 19.89 -33.42 -4.97
CA LYS A 297 21.01 -32.50 -5.16
C LYS A 297 20.59 -31.29 -5.98
N LEU A 298 21.40 -30.24 -5.95
CA LEU A 298 21.26 -29.11 -6.86
C LEU A 298 21.44 -29.59 -8.31
N ALA A 299 20.57 -29.11 -9.20
CA ALA A 299 20.77 -29.30 -10.63
C ALA A 299 21.94 -28.42 -11.09
N SER A 300 22.78 -28.99 -11.96
CA SER A 300 23.91 -28.34 -12.60
C SER A 300 23.46 -27.33 -13.65
#